data_AF-A0A0D0A2X6-F1
#
_entry.id   AF-A0A0D0A2X6-F1
#
_cell.length_a   1.000
_cell.length_b   1.000
_cell.length_c   1.000
_cell.angle_alpha   90.00
_cell.angle_beta   90.00
_cell.angle_gamma   90.00
#
_symmetry.space_group_name_H-M   'P 1'
#
loop_
_entity.id
_entity.type
_entity.pdbx_description
1 polymer ?
#
loop_
_entity_poly.entity_id
_entity_poly.type
_entity_poly.pdbx_seq_one_letter_code
_entity_poly.pdbx_strand_id
1 'polypeptide(L)'
;MIKERHFKVHPEVLTCLLHLRLKSELDVRASDTRVDRAEKAKKHSQGKAASRRSKGKPTDQPHLSKKAKKAFKERKEIEKEVREAEAEVDKEERARTHTETLKLLFVLYFRILKNPHPTPLLPAALRGISKFAHLVNVDFFKDLMQVLRGLIVRESTDEDDPESPNWDTAGNAGDILNRLLCIVTAFELLSGQGEALNIDLSDFVNHLYAIILPISLLPQINDPPPTKFTSNFRISKPESIADMLFRALNIVFSPRTFGGTVIPWRSAAFAKRLLIASINWPPNLTLRALEFIEALVAKDPKLEALLSTEDRSADGVYLPQIDDPQLSRPFGTSFFELLLLQQHHYDSGVREAAQRLSRCTNS
;
A
#
# COMPACT_ATOMS: atom_id res chain seq x y z
N MET A 1 -15.45 -0.53 23.34
CA MET A 1 -14.64 -1.77 23.24
C MET A 1 -13.12 -1.56 23.13
N ILE A 2 -12.56 -1.06 22.01
CA ILE A 2 -11.08 -1.01 21.83
C ILE A 2 -10.38 -0.13 22.88
N LYS A 3 -10.99 1.02 23.24
CA LYS A 3 -10.49 1.92 24.30
C LYS A 3 -10.54 1.25 25.69
N GLU A 4 -11.68 0.66 26.06
CA GLU A 4 -11.86 -0.03 27.36
C GLU A 4 -10.89 -1.20 27.54
N ARG A 5 -10.50 -1.87 26.45
CA ARG A 5 -9.53 -2.97 26.48
C ARG A 5 -8.07 -2.50 26.36
N HIS A 6 -7.80 -1.20 26.48
CA HIS A 6 -6.45 -0.61 26.37
C HIS A 6 -5.68 -1.10 25.14
N PHE A 7 -6.34 -1.20 23.98
CA PHE A 7 -5.77 -1.71 22.71
C PHE A 7 -5.29 -3.18 22.73
N LYS A 8 -5.57 -3.95 23.79
CA LYS A 8 -5.36 -5.41 23.85
C LYS A 8 -6.47 -6.14 23.09
N VAL A 9 -6.43 -6.04 21.77
CA VAL A 9 -7.39 -6.63 20.82
C VAL A 9 -6.61 -7.35 19.71
N HIS A 10 -7.16 -8.42 19.13
CA HIS A 10 -6.50 -9.13 18.03
C HIS A 10 -6.42 -8.23 16.78
N PRO A 11 -5.28 -8.20 16.04
CA PRO A 11 -5.10 -7.29 14.89
C PRO A 11 -6.15 -7.47 13.78
N GLU A 12 -6.66 -8.69 13.61
CA GLU A 12 -7.67 -9.02 12.58
C GLU A 12 -8.99 -8.27 12.75
N VAL A 13 -9.33 -7.81 13.95
CA VAL A 13 -10.52 -6.96 14.18
C VAL A 13 -10.42 -5.66 13.39
N LEU A 14 -9.20 -5.12 13.20
CA LEU A 14 -8.97 -3.96 12.33
C LEU A 14 -8.90 -4.36 10.85
N THR A 15 -8.44 -5.57 10.53
CA THR A 15 -8.47 -6.09 9.14
C THR A 15 -9.89 -6.08 8.57
N CYS A 16 -10.92 -6.34 9.39
CA CYS A 16 -12.32 -6.20 8.97
C CYS A 16 -12.66 -4.78 8.45
N LEU A 17 -12.10 -3.72 9.06
CA LEU A 17 -12.34 -2.33 8.63
C LEU A 17 -11.74 -2.02 7.26
N LEU A 18 -10.74 -2.80 6.81
CA LEU A 18 -10.18 -2.69 5.46
C LEU A 18 -11.18 -3.09 4.37
N HIS A 19 -12.24 -3.83 4.69
CA HIS A 19 -13.25 -4.26 3.71
C HIS A 19 -14.39 -3.25 3.52
N LEU A 20 -14.40 -2.12 4.24
CA LEU A 20 -15.36 -1.05 4.04
C LEU A 20 -15.20 -0.43 2.65
N ARG A 21 -16.30 -0.37 1.89
CA ARG A 21 -16.35 0.05 0.47
C ARG A 21 -16.38 1.56 0.24
N LEU A 22 -15.87 2.33 1.21
CA LEU A 22 -15.88 3.79 1.24
C LEU A 22 -15.29 4.41 -0.05
N LYS A 23 -14.23 3.79 -0.60
CA LYS A 23 -13.59 4.21 -1.86
C LYS A 23 -14.50 4.11 -3.09
N SER A 24 -15.38 3.11 -3.15
CA SER A 24 -16.29 2.90 -4.29
C SER A 24 -17.66 3.54 -4.11
N GLU A 25 -17.94 4.14 -2.95
CA GLU A 25 -19.27 4.68 -2.61
C GLU A 25 -19.26 6.21 -2.49
N LEU A 26 -18.10 6.83 -2.21
CA LEU A 26 -17.94 8.30 -2.18
C LEU A 26 -17.59 8.92 -3.55
N ASP A 27 -16.91 8.18 -4.44
CA ASP A 27 -16.46 8.68 -5.74
C ASP A 27 -17.48 8.43 -6.88
N VAL A 28 -18.62 7.80 -6.59
CA VAL A 28 -19.66 7.49 -7.58
C VAL A 28 -20.56 8.71 -7.80
N ARG A 29 -19.99 9.71 -8.50
CA ARG A 29 -20.72 10.55 -9.46
C ARG A 29 -20.78 9.93 -10.86
N ALA A 30 -20.18 8.75 -11.07
CA ALA A 30 -20.19 8.03 -12.35
C ALA A 30 -20.43 6.51 -12.17
N SER A 31 -21.29 5.95 -13.04
CA SER A 31 -21.67 4.53 -13.16
C SER A 31 -22.80 4.00 -12.23
N ASP A 32 -23.99 4.56 -12.44
CA ASP A 32 -25.30 4.22 -11.85
C ASP A 32 -25.86 2.81 -12.22
N THR A 33 -25.00 1.80 -12.41
CA THR A 33 -25.37 0.57 -13.16
C THR A 33 -25.24 -0.77 -12.45
N ARG A 34 -24.50 -0.90 -11.32
CA ARG A 34 -24.14 -2.26 -10.84
C ARG A 34 -24.02 -2.54 -9.33
N VAL A 35 -24.57 -1.68 -8.46
CA VAL A 35 -24.83 -2.04 -7.05
C VAL A 35 -26.22 -1.50 -6.67
N ASP A 36 -27.25 -2.30 -6.40
CA ASP A 36 -27.36 -3.75 -6.59
C ASP A 36 -28.79 -4.13 -7.08
N ARG A 37 -29.04 -5.41 -7.35
CA ARG A 37 -30.36 -5.95 -7.68
C ARG A 37 -30.63 -7.24 -6.91
N ALA A 38 -30.83 -7.09 -5.59
CA ALA A 38 -31.63 -8.02 -4.81
C ALA A 38 -32.93 -8.34 -5.58
N GLU A 39 -33.33 -9.61 -5.55
CA GLU A 39 -34.19 -10.25 -6.57
C GLU A 39 -35.47 -9.46 -6.91
N LYS A 40 -35.40 -8.56 -7.90
CA LYS A 40 -36.59 -7.89 -8.44
C LYS A 40 -37.46 -8.93 -9.12
N ALA A 41 -38.47 -9.41 -8.37
CA ALA A 41 -39.53 -10.30 -8.80
C ALA A 41 -39.97 -9.96 -10.23
N LYS A 42 -40.11 -10.99 -11.07
CA LYS A 42 -40.24 -10.90 -12.53
C LYS A 42 -41.43 -10.01 -12.95
N LYS A 43 -41.23 -8.69 -13.05
CA LYS A 43 -42.17 -7.76 -13.67
C LYS A 43 -42.33 -8.20 -15.13
N HIS A 44 -43.48 -8.82 -15.43
CA HIS A 44 -43.81 -9.31 -16.77
C HIS A 44 -43.68 -8.18 -17.80
N SER A 45 -42.77 -8.36 -18.76
CA SER A 45 -42.60 -7.41 -19.86
C SER A 45 -43.89 -7.31 -20.67
N GLN A 46 -44.29 -6.08 -21.01
CA GLN A 46 -45.58 -5.81 -21.68
C GLN A 46 -45.72 -6.55 -23.03
N GLY A 47 -44.61 -6.87 -23.70
CA GLY A 47 -44.60 -7.72 -24.90
C GLY A 47 -45.20 -9.12 -24.70
N LYS A 48 -45.05 -9.74 -23.52
CA LYS A 48 -45.70 -11.03 -23.22
C LYS A 48 -47.22 -10.91 -22.97
N ALA A 49 -47.74 -9.72 -22.67
CA ALA A 49 -49.18 -9.47 -22.58
C ALA A 49 -49.81 -9.30 -23.97
N ALA A 50 -49.14 -8.56 -24.87
CA ALA A 50 -49.55 -8.44 -26.28
C ALA A 50 -49.57 -9.81 -26.99
N SER A 51 -48.50 -10.61 -26.81
CA SER A 51 -48.40 -11.98 -27.36
C SER A 51 -49.44 -12.96 -26.78
N ARG A 52 -50.03 -12.67 -25.61
CA ARG A 52 -51.11 -13.49 -25.03
C ARG A 52 -52.50 -13.07 -25.52
N ARG A 53 -52.70 -11.78 -25.82
CA ARG A 53 -53.93 -11.28 -26.48
C ARG A 53 -54.13 -11.87 -27.89
N SER A 54 -53.07 -12.00 -28.68
CA SER A 54 -53.14 -12.62 -30.03
C SER A 54 -53.39 -14.14 -30.02
N LYS A 55 -53.31 -14.81 -28.85
CA LYS A 55 -53.61 -16.24 -28.67
C LYS A 55 -54.86 -16.51 -27.84
N GLY A 56 -55.75 -15.53 -27.68
CA GLY A 56 -57.09 -15.73 -27.09
C GLY A 56 -57.12 -16.19 -25.62
N LYS A 57 -56.01 -16.15 -24.88
CA LYS A 57 -56.00 -16.51 -23.46
C LYS A 57 -56.54 -15.35 -22.61
N PRO A 58 -57.51 -15.58 -21.70
CA PRO A 58 -58.01 -14.52 -20.84
C PRO A 58 -56.89 -13.99 -19.95
N THR A 59 -56.71 -12.67 -19.98
CA THR A 59 -55.81 -11.98 -19.04
C THR A 59 -56.59 -11.65 -17.78
N ASP A 60 -56.15 -12.20 -16.66
CA ASP A 60 -56.74 -12.02 -15.33
C ASP A 60 -56.47 -10.59 -14.80
N GLN A 61 -57.12 -9.61 -15.42
CA GLN A 61 -57.14 -8.22 -14.98
C GLN A 61 -58.58 -7.84 -14.65
N PRO A 62 -58.90 -7.51 -13.39
CA PRO A 62 -60.25 -7.11 -13.03
C PRO A 62 -60.66 -5.85 -13.79
N HIS A 63 -61.94 -5.77 -14.17
CA HIS A 63 -62.50 -4.66 -14.92
C HIS A 63 -62.62 -3.39 -14.05
N LEU A 64 -61.50 -2.68 -13.84
CA LEU A 64 -61.52 -1.42 -13.09
C LEU A 64 -62.41 -0.37 -13.76
N SER A 65 -63.30 0.22 -12.95
CA SER A 65 -64.08 1.41 -13.27
C SER A 65 -63.21 2.58 -13.75
N LYS A 66 -63.76 3.47 -14.58
CA LYS A 66 -63.07 4.68 -15.07
C LYS A 66 -62.47 5.53 -13.93
N LYS A 67 -63.18 5.67 -12.81
CA LYS A 67 -62.70 6.39 -11.61
C LYS A 67 -61.53 5.67 -10.94
N ALA A 68 -61.58 4.35 -10.82
CA ALA A 68 -60.50 3.54 -10.26
C ALA A 68 -59.24 3.53 -11.15
N LYS A 69 -59.40 3.57 -12.48
CA LYS A 69 -58.27 3.71 -13.41
C LYS A 69 -57.56 5.07 -13.32
N LYS A 70 -58.30 6.15 -13.03
CA LYS A 70 -57.69 7.47 -12.77
C LYS A 70 -56.89 7.46 -11.47
N ALA A 71 -57.52 7.02 -10.37
CA ALA A 71 -56.88 6.91 -9.06
C ALA A 71 -55.65 5.97 -9.07
N PHE A 72 -55.65 4.91 -9.88
CA PHE A 72 -54.48 4.03 -10.03
C PHE A 72 -53.32 4.69 -10.80
N LYS A 73 -53.60 5.58 -11.77
CA LYS A 73 -52.55 6.38 -12.43
C LYS A 73 -51.96 7.39 -11.46
N GLU A 74 -52.81 8.17 -10.78
CA GLU A 74 -52.42 9.18 -9.78
C GLU A 74 -51.58 8.52 -8.67
N ARG A 75 -52.01 7.37 -8.12
CA ARG A 75 -51.22 6.60 -7.13
C ARG A 75 -49.86 6.13 -7.67
N LYS A 76 -49.76 5.80 -8.95
CA LYS A 76 -48.51 5.33 -9.57
C LYS A 76 -47.56 6.49 -9.90
N GLU A 77 -48.09 7.67 -10.18
CA GLU A 77 -47.33 8.92 -10.28
C GLU A 77 -46.77 9.30 -8.91
N ILE A 78 -47.60 9.27 -7.85
CA ILE A 78 -47.14 9.42 -6.46
C ILE A 78 -46.09 8.35 -6.07
N GLU A 79 -46.28 7.08 -6.42
CA GLU A 79 -45.29 6.00 -6.16
C GLU A 79 -43.98 6.16 -6.97
N LYS A 80 -43.99 6.98 -8.03
CA LYS A 80 -42.80 7.36 -8.78
C LYS A 80 -42.09 8.54 -8.10
N GLU A 81 -42.83 9.57 -7.73
CA GLU A 81 -42.33 10.74 -7.00
C GLU A 81 -41.74 10.37 -5.64
N VAL A 82 -42.45 9.55 -4.85
CA VAL A 82 -41.96 9.03 -3.56
C VAL A 82 -40.67 8.24 -3.76
N ARG A 83 -40.59 7.39 -4.78
CA ARG A 83 -39.38 6.61 -5.08
C ARG A 83 -38.19 7.46 -5.56
N GLU A 84 -38.48 8.56 -6.25
CA GLU A 84 -37.46 9.53 -6.67
C GLU A 84 -36.96 10.35 -5.47
N ALA A 85 -37.84 10.73 -4.54
CA ALA A 85 -37.47 11.38 -3.28
C ALA A 85 -36.70 10.44 -2.33
N GLU A 86 -37.17 9.20 -2.12
CA GLU A 86 -36.48 8.16 -1.34
C GLU A 86 -35.06 7.93 -1.87
N ALA A 87 -34.89 7.86 -3.19
CA ALA A 87 -33.59 7.64 -3.82
C ALA A 87 -32.61 8.82 -3.68
N GLU A 88 -33.09 10.04 -3.42
CA GLU A 88 -32.22 11.20 -3.17
C GLU A 88 -31.85 11.31 -1.69
N VAL A 89 -32.83 11.15 -0.78
CA VAL A 89 -32.59 11.13 0.68
C VAL A 89 -31.60 10.03 1.07
N ASP A 90 -31.74 8.84 0.48
CA ASP A 90 -30.82 7.70 0.72
C ASP A 90 -29.37 8.02 0.27
N LYS A 91 -29.15 8.86 -0.76
CA LYS A 91 -27.78 9.31 -1.12
C LYS A 91 -27.21 10.26 -0.07
N GLU A 92 -28.00 11.22 0.41
CA GLU A 92 -27.55 12.19 1.41
C GLU A 92 -27.28 11.52 2.76
N GLU A 93 -28.15 10.62 3.21
CA GLU A 93 -27.97 9.84 4.44
C GLU A 93 -26.75 8.92 4.35
N ARG A 94 -26.52 8.26 3.22
CA ARG A 94 -25.28 7.50 2.99
C ARG A 94 -24.05 8.40 3.04
N ALA A 95 -24.03 9.52 2.30
CA ALA A 95 -22.87 10.42 2.26
C ALA A 95 -22.50 10.93 3.66
N ARG A 96 -23.52 11.29 4.47
CA ARG A 96 -23.35 11.64 5.88
C ARG A 96 -22.79 10.47 6.69
N THR A 97 -23.39 9.28 6.58
CA THR A 97 -22.97 8.08 7.32
C THR A 97 -21.54 7.66 6.98
N HIS A 98 -21.14 7.73 5.71
CA HIS A 98 -19.77 7.45 5.27
C HIS A 98 -18.78 8.47 5.83
N THR A 99 -19.14 9.76 5.87
CA THR A 99 -18.29 10.82 6.43
C THR A 99 -18.10 10.65 7.95
N GLU A 100 -19.18 10.36 8.68
CA GLU A 100 -19.13 10.06 10.11
C GLU A 100 -18.31 8.78 10.39
N THR A 101 -18.46 7.75 9.55
CA THR A 101 -17.69 6.49 9.63
C THR A 101 -16.20 6.72 9.38
N LEU A 102 -15.81 7.47 8.34
CA LEU A 102 -14.42 7.84 8.06
C LEU A 102 -13.80 8.61 9.23
N LYS A 103 -14.53 9.58 9.79
CA LYS A 103 -14.09 10.35 10.95
C LYS A 103 -13.83 9.44 12.16
N LEU A 104 -14.72 8.51 12.46
CA LEU A 104 -14.55 7.56 13.57
C LEU A 104 -13.37 6.59 13.32
N LEU A 105 -13.19 6.14 12.07
CA LEU A 105 -12.13 5.24 11.64
C LEU A 105 -10.74 5.89 11.74
N PHE A 106 -10.56 7.13 11.27
CA PHE A 106 -9.29 7.85 11.45
C PHE A 106 -9.05 8.25 12.92
N VAL A 107 -10.09 8.64 13.67
CA VAL A 107 -9.97 8.87 15.12
C VAL A 107 -9.58 7.60 15.89
N LEU A 108 -9.90 6.41 15.37
CA LEU A 108 -9.42 5.14 15.91
C LEU A 108 -7.94 4.92 15.56
N TYR A 109 -7.56 4.98 14.27
CA TYR A 109 -6.18 4.76 13.83
C TYR A 109 -5.19 5.78 14.44
N PHE A 110 -5.50 7.08 14.41
CA PHE A 110 -4.64 8.10 15.00
C PHE A 110 -4.47 7.93 16.52
N ARG A 111 -5.48 7.38 17.22
CA ARG A 111 -5.34 7.06 18.65
C ARG A 111 -4.48 5.83 18.90
N ILE A 112 -4.44 4.87 17.97
CA ILE A 112 -3.52 3.73 18.03
C ILE A 112 -2.07 4.21 17.78
N LEU A 113 -1.87 5.11 16.82
CA LEU A 113 -0.55 5.66 16.46
C LEU A 113 0.02 6.59 17.51
N LYS A 114 -0.80 7.46 18.12
CA LYS A 114 -0.39 8.37 19.21
C LYS A 114 -0.30 7.68 20.59
N ASN A 115 -0.24 6.34 20.64
CA ASN A 115 -0.08 5.61 21.89
C ASN A 115 1.41 5.60 22.33
N PRO A 116 1.74 5.97 23.59
CA PRO A 116 3.13 5.97 24.08
C PRO A 116 3.82 4.60 24.01
N HIS A 117 3.07 3.49 24.03
CA HIS A 117 3.63 2.15 23.87
C HIS A 117 3.26 1.54 22.52
N PRO A 118 4.17 0.77 21.88
CA PRO A 118 3.82 0.00 20.68
C PRO A 118 2.66 -0.96 21.00
N THR A 119 1.72 -1.08 20.08
CA THR A 119 0.57 -1.98 20.22
C THR A 119 0.57 -3.00 19.08
N PRO A 120 0.08 -4.23 19.29
CA PRO A 120 -0.06 -5.22 18.22
C PRO A 120 -1.02 -4.75 17.10
N LEU A 121 -1.79 -3.69 17.35
CA LEU A 121 -2.69 -3.05 16.39
C LEU A 121 -1.98 -2.08 15.42
N LEU A 122 -0.73 -1.68 15.70
CA LEU A 122 0.00 -0.67 14.93
C LEU A 122 0.14 -1.06 13.42
N PRO A 123 0.60 -2.27 13.04
CA PRO A 123 0.65 -2.68 11.63
C PRO A 123 -0.71 -2.62 10.92
N ALA A 124 -1.78 -2.98 11.61
CA ALA A 124 -3.13 -2.99 11.04
C ALA A 124 -3.70 -1.57 10.89
N ALA A 125 -3.39 -0.66 11.82
CA ALA A 125 -3.74 0.75 11.72
C ALA A 125 -2.98 1.46 10.57
N LEU A 126 -1.67 1.20 10.42
CA LEU A 126 -0.86 1.73 9.32
C LEU A 126 -1.40 1.27 7.95
N ARG A 127 -1.65 -0.03 7.76
CA ARG A 127 -2.31 -0.57 6.56
C ARG A 127 -3.68 0.07 6.29
N GLY A 128 -4.43 0.37 7.35
CA GLY A 128 -5.70 1.09 7.25
C GLY A 128 -5.56 2.51 6.72
N ILE A 129 -4.58 3.26 7.23
CA ILE A 129 -4.28 4.62 6.75
C ILE A 129 -3.78 4.58 5.30
N SER A 130 -2.79 3.74 4.98
CA SER A 130 -2.28 3.56 3.61
C SER A 130 -3.42 3.31 2.62
N LYS A 131 -4.34 2.37 2.94
CA LYS A 131 -5.48 2.05 2.08
C LYS A 131 -6.46 3.22 1.88
N PHE A 132 -6.71 4.01 2.92
CA PHE A 132 -7.67 5.11 2.89
C PHE A 132 -7.02 6.50 2.78
N ALA A 133 -5.72 6.59 2.44
CA ALA A 133 -4.93 7.83 2.39
C ALA A 133 -5.60 8.95 1.59
N HIS A 134 -6.07 8.61 0.38
CA HIS A 134 -6.85 9.47 -0.52
C HIS A 134 -8.20 10.01 0.03
N LEU A 135 -8.64 9.56 1.20
CA LEU A 135 -9.85 10.02 1.92
C LEU A 135 -9.50 10.77 3.22
N VAL A 136 -8.22 10.92 3.55
CA VAL A 136 -7.75 11.71 4.70
C VAL A 136 -7.81 13.19 4.31
N ASN A 137 -8.33 14.05 5.19
CA ASN A 137 -8.24 15.49 4.97
C ASN A 137 -6.77 15.95 5.04
N VAL A 138 -6.35 16.70 4.02
CA VAL A 138 -5.00 17.25 3.80
C VAL A 138 -4.45 17.98 5.03
N ASP A 139 -5.31 18.66 5.80
CA ASP A 139 -4.93 19.36 7.04
C ASP A 139 -4.22 18.45 8.07
N PHE A 140 -4.56 17.16 8.12
CA PHE A 140 -3.98 16.21 9.08
C PHE A 140 -2.62 15.65 8.64
N PHE A 141 -2.15 15.93 7.43
CA PHE A 141 -0.97 15.27 6.88
C PHE A 141 0.30 15.65 7.64
N LYS A 142 0.47 16.92 8.03
CA LYS A 142 1.65 17.39 8.77
C LYS A 142 1.77 16.71 10.14
N ASP A 143 0.68 16.66 10.90
CA ASP A 143 0.55 15.93 12.15
C ASP A 143 0.88 14.44 11.99
N LEU A 144 0.31 13.81 10.97
CA LEU A 144 0.50 12.38 10.71
C LEU A 144 1.96 12.07 10.34
N MET A 145 2.57 12.89 9.49
CA MET A 145 3.99 12.77 9.12
C MET A 145 4.93 12.95 10.32
N GLN A 146 4.60 13.84 11.27
CA GLN A 146 5.33 13.96 12.53
C GLN A 146 5.20 12.69 13.40
N VAL A 147 4.00 12.12 13.50
CA VAL A 147 3.77 10.86 14.23
C VAL A 147 4.53 9.70 13.57
N LEU A 148 4.51 9.59 12.24
CA LEU A 148 5.26 8.55 11.51
C LEU A 148 6.78 8.67 11.71
N ARG A 149 7.35 9.88 11.68
CA ARG A 149 8.76 10.10 12.05
C ARG A 149 9.06 9.67 13.48
N GLY A 150 8.21 10.07 14.44
CA GLY A 150 8.37 9.72 15.85
C GLY A 150 8.33 8.20 16.11
N LEU A 151 7.52 7.45 15.34
CA LEU A 151 7.47 5.99 15.42
C LEU A 151 8.75 5.33 14.91
N ILE A 152 9.27 5.77 13.75
CA ILE A 152 10.52 5.25 13.17
C ILE A 152 11.71 5.48 14.11
N VAL A 153 11.77 6.64 14.78
CA VAL A 153 12.86 6.97 15.72
C VAL A 153 12.71 6.21 17.04
N ARG A 154 11.51 6.12 17.63
CA ARG A 154 11.29 5.42 18.91
C ARG A 154 11.76 3.97 18.85
N GLU A 155 11.38 3.27 17.77
CA GLU A 155 11.78 1.88 17.53
C GLU A 155 13.29 1.69 17.32
N SER A 156 14.10 2.77 17.26
CA SER A 156 15.57 2.72 17.20
C SER A 156 16.29 3.05 18.51
N THR A 157 15.59 3.66 19.48
CA THR A 157 16.13 4.00 20.80
C THR A 157 15.77 2.98 21.89
N ASP A 158 14.82 2.09 21.63
CA ASP A 158 14.44 1.01 22.55
C ASP A 158 15.54 -0.09 22.67
N GLU A 159 16.68 0.06 21.98
CA GLU A 159 17.91 -0.75 22.17
C GLU A 159 18.71 -0.36 23.44
N ASP A 160 18.45 0.80 24.04
CA ASP A 160 19.21 1.35 25.19
C ASP A 160 18.68 0.95 26.59
N ASP A 161 17.81 -0.08 26.70
CA ASP A 161 17.39 -0.65 28.00
C ASP A 161 18.23 -1.90 28.38
N PRO A 162 19.24 -1.77 29.26
CA PRO A 162 20.12 -2.88 29.63
C PRO A 162 19.47 -3.96 30.50
N GLU A 163 18.21 -3.82 30.93
CA GLU A 163 17.51 -4.83 31.74
C GLU A 163 16.63 -5.81 30.94
N SER A 164 16.62 -5.75 29.61
CA SER A 164 15.87 -6.70 28.74
C SER A 164 16.79 -7.80 28.14
N PRO A 165 16.92 -8.99 28.75
CA PRO A 165 17.95 -9.98 28.40
C PRO A 165 17.60 -10.88 27.20
N ASN A 166 16.82 -10.39 26.23
CA ASN A 166 16.42 -11.14 25.04
C ASN A 166 16.88 -10.45 23.76
N TRP A 167 17.95 -10.98 23.16
CA TRP A 167 18.29 -10.82 21.73
C TRP A 167 17.26 -11.58 20.87
N ASP A 168 15.98 -11.23 21.01
CA ASP A 168 14.90 -11.84 20.24
C ASP A 168 14.91 -11.29 18.82
N THR A 169 15.51 -12.03 17.89
CA THR A 169 15.49 -11.72 16.44
C THR A 169 14.06 -11.49 15.91
N ALA A 170 13.06 -12.05 16.59
CA ALA A 170 11.64 -11.85 16.30
C ALA A 170 11.11 -10.45 16.66
N GLY A 171 11.67 -9.79 17.68
CA GLY A 171 11.36 -8.39 18.03
C GLY A 171 11.86 -7.46 16.93
N ASN A 172 13.16 -7.52 16.65
CA ASN A 172 13.82 -6.73 15.61
C ASN A 172 13.14 -6.89 14.22
N ALA A 173 12.73 -8.11 13.85
CA ALA A 173 11.95 -8.35 12.63
C ALA A 173 10.57 -7.64 12.62
N GLY A 174 9.89 -7.58 13.77
CA GLY A 174 8.63 -6.84 13.94
C GLY A 174 8.81 -5.33 13.85
N ASP A 175 9.88 -4.81 14.45
CA ASP A 175 10.19 -3.38 14.45
C ASP A 175 10.62 -2.91 13.05
N ILE A 176 11.47 -3.66 12.35
CA ILE A 176 11.80 -3.42 10.94
C ILE A 176 10.53 -3.40 10.07
N LEU A 177 9.57 -4.31 10.31
CA LEU A 177 8.30 -4.31 9.61
C LEU A 177 7.46 -3.05 9.91
N ASN A 178 7.42 -2.59 11.15
CA ASN A 178 6.74 -1.34 11.53
C ASN A 178 7.38 -0.12 10.85
N ARG A 179 8.71 0.01 10.89
CA ARG A 179 9.44 1.09 10.20
C ARG A 179 9.15 1.10 8.70
N LEU A 180 9.22 -0.07 8.04
CA LEU A 180 8.85 -0.20 6.61
C LEU A 180 7.39 0.20 6.35
N LEU A 181 6.45 -0.23 7.20
CA LEU A 181 5.04 0.16 7.07
C LEU A 181 4.83 1.67 7.29
N CYS A 182 5.56 2.31 8.20
CA CYS A 182 5.56 3.75 8.39
C CYS A 182 6.07 4.48 7.14
N ILE A 183 7.17 4.01 6.54
CA ILE A 183 7.74 4.55 5.29
C ILE A 183 6.73 4.42 4.14
N VAL A 184 6.20 3.21 3.88
CA VAL A 184 5.17 2.98 2.84
C VAL A 184 3.95 3.86 3.07
N THR A 185 3.48 3.98 4.31
CA THR A 185 2.30 4.82 4.66
C THR A 185 2.59 6.31 4.43
N ALA A 186 3.79 6.80 4.73
CA ALA A 186 4.18 8.19 4.49
C ALA A 186 4.18 8.55 2.99
N PHE A 187 4.78 7.70 2.16
CA PHE A 187 4.80 7.91 0.71
C PHE A 187 3.41 7.74 0.06
N GLU A 188 2.59 6.79 0.51
CA GLU A 188 1.22 6.62 0.01
C GLU A 188 0.27 7.73 0.49
N LEU A 189 0.51 8.31 1.66
CA LEU A 189 -0.19 9.51 2.13
C LEU A 189 0.10 10.70 1.22
N LEU A 190 1.39 10.92 0.91
CA LEU A 190 1.81 12.06 0.09
C LEU A 190 1.63 11.84 -1.43
N SER A 191 1.23 10.65 -1.87
CA SER A 191 0.86 10.39 -3.26
C SER A 191 -0.50 11.01 -3.62
N GLY A 192 -0.61 11.66 -4.78
CA GLY A 192 -1.83 12.32 -5.24
C GLY A 192 -2.08 13.68 -4.57
N GLN A 193 -3.13 13.80 -3.76
CA GLN A 193 -3.53 15.09 -3.18
C GLN A 193 -2.48 15.68 -2.22
N GLY A 194 -1.63 14.82 -1.63
CA GLY A 194 -0.54 15.25 -0.75
C GLY A 194 0.66 15.87 -1.47
N GLU A 195 0.83 15.64 -2.78
CA GLU A 195 1.98 16.14 -3.55
C GLU A 195 2.03 17.68 -3.52
N ALA A 196 0.87 18.33 -3.52
CA ALA A 196 0.73 19.79 -3.44
C ALA A 196 1.23 20.41 -2.13
N LEU A 197 1.44 19.62 -1.07
CA LEU A 197 1.94 20.11 0.21
C LEU A 197 3.47 20.30 0.26
N ASN A 198 4.22 19.77 -0.72
CA ASN A 198 5.69 19.82 -0.77
C ASN A 198 6.36 19.47 0.58
N ILE A 199 5.87 18.43 1.28
CA ILE A 199 6.48 17.96 2.52
C ILE A 199 7.77 17.20 2.18
N ASP A 200 8.87 17.54 2.86
CA ASP A 200 10.12 16.82 2.69
C ASP A 200 10.01 15.37 3.19
N LEU A 201 10.53 14.47 2.35
CA LEU A 201 10.54 13.02 2.50
C LEU A 201 11.96 12.46 2.64
N SER A 202 12.99 13.32 2.65
CA SER A 202 14.40 12.94 2.72
C SER A 202 14.70 12.06 3.95
N ASP A 203 14.17 12.40 5.12
CA ASP A 203 14.27 11.56 6.33
C ASP A 203 13.80 10.11 6.10
N PHE A 204 12.67 9.92 5.40
CA PHE A 204 12.10 8.61 5.13
C PHE A 204 12.91 7.83 4.08
N VAL A 205 13.53 8.54 3.12
CA VAL A 205 14.50 7.94 2.18
C VAL A 205 15.74 7.48 2.94
N ASN A 206 16.27 8.30 3.85
CA ASN A 206 17.47 7.97 4.62
C ASN A 206 17.21 6.79 5.57
N HIS A 207 16.07 6.76 6.26
CA HIS A 207 15.66 5.58 7.05
C HIS A 207 15.47 4.33 6.19
N LEU A 208 14.89 4.43 4.98
CA LEU A 208 14.79 3.28 4.07
C LEU A 208 16.18 2.79 3.63
N TYR A 209 17.12 3.71 3.35
CA TYR A 209 18.49 3.38 3.01
C TYR A 209 19.22 2.67 4.16
N ALA A 210 19.07 3.16 5.39
CA ALA A 210 19.63 2.57 6.62
C ALA A 210 19.17 1.12 6.83
N ILE A 211 17.87 0.86 6.69
CA ILE A 211 17.23 -0.42 7.02
C ILE A 211 17.63 -1.58 6.09
N ILE A 212 18.16 -1.31 4.88
CA ILE A 212 18.54 -2.35 3.90
C ILE A 212 19.59 -3.32 4.45
N LEU A 213 20.61 -2.82 5.17
CA LEU A 213 21.69 -3.67 5.69
C LEU A 213 21.23 -4.56 6.86
N PRO A 214 20.51 -4.05 7.89
CA PRO A 214 19.86 -4.88 8.91
C PRO A 214 18.95 -5.98 8.34
N ILE A 215 18.16 -5.68 7.29
CA ILE A 215 17.31 -6.70 6.63
C ILE A 215 18.15 -7.85 6.05
N SER A 216 19.38 -7.60 5.59
CA SER A 216 20.26 -8.64 5.06
C SER A 216 20.73 -9.67 6.09
N LEU A 217 20.58 -9.37 7.38
CA LEU A 217 20.98 -10.25 8.49
C LEU A 217 19.81 -11.05 9.08
N LEU A 218 18.56 -10.80 8.64
CA LEU A 218 17.37 -11.47 9.17
C LEU A 218 17.19 -12.88 8.53
N PRO A 219 17.00 -13.94 9.34
CA PRO A 219 16.93 -15.31 8.81
C PRO A 219 15.58 -15.70 8.15
N GLN A 220 14.51 -14.89 8.28
CA GLN A 220 13.15 -15.22 7.83
C GLN A 220 12.47 -14.11 7.01
N ILE A 221 13.22 -13.38 6.17
CA ILE A 221 12.69 -12.21 5.41
C ILE A 221 11.56 -12.52 4.42
N ASN A 222 11.46 -13.78 3.98
CA ASN A 222 10.45 -14.26 3.03
C ASN A 222 9.18 -14.80 3.67
N ASP A 223 9.28 -15.25 4.91
CA ASP A 223 8.16 -15.93 5.55
C ASP A 223 7.12 -14.88 5.95
N PRO A 224 5.84 -15.06 5.60
CA PRO A 224 4.81 -14.20 6.11
C PRO A 224 4.74 -14.34 7.64
N PRO A 225 4.47 -13.26 8.39
CA PRO A 225 4.38 -13.34 9.85
C PRO A 225 3.34 -14.40 10.26
N PRO A 226 3.66 -15.29 11.23
CA PRO A 226 2.86 -16.47 11.53
C PRO A 226 1.47 -16.08 12.07
N THR A 227 0.47 -16.12 11.20
CA THR A 227 -0.93 -15.88 11.56
C THR A 227 -1.52 -17.13 12.21
N LYS A 228 -1.85 -17.06 13.51
CA LYS A 228 -2.49 -18.15 14.28
C LYS A 228 -3.92 -18.46 13.85
N PHE A 229 -4.47 -17.73 12.88
CA PHE A 229 -5.85 -17.84 12.41
C PHE A 229 -5.88 -17.97 10.89
N THR A 230 -6.49 -19.05 10.40
CA THR A 230 -6.67 -19.32 8.97
C THR A 230 -8.11 -18.98 8.57
N SER A 231 -8.31 -17.81 7.95
CA SER A 231 -9.63 -17.42 7.42
C SER A 231 -9.81 -17.92 5.98
N ASN A 232 -10.96 -18.53 5.69
CA ASN A 232 -11.37 -18.89 4.32
C ASN A 232 -11.81 -17.67 3.48
N PHE A 233 -11.99 -16.49 4.10
CA PHE A 233 -12.16 -15.25 3.36
C PHE A 233 -10.82 -14.85 2.74
N ARG A 234 -10.84 -14.25 1.53
CA ARG A 234 -9.64 -13.73 0.85
C ARG A 234 -9.08 -12.51 1.58
N ILE A 235 -8.49 -12.72 2.75
CA ILE A 235 -7.55 -11.79 3.35
C ILE A 235 -6.41 -11.62 2.34
N SER A 236 -5.99 -10.37 2.09
CA SER A 236 -4.80 -10.09 1.29
C SER A 236 -3.62 -10.88 1.87
N LYS A 237 -2.91 -11.65 1.03
CA LYS A 237 -1.76 -12.48 1.45
C LYS A 237 -0.91 -11.69 2.45
N PRO A 238 -0.62 -12.22 3.66
CA PRO A 238 0.22 -11.52 4.62
C PRO A 238 1.54 -11.15 3.95
N GLU A 239 1.81 -9.85 3.88
CA GLU A 239 2.99 -9.30 3.23
C GLU A 239 4.23 -9.64 4.06
N SER A 240 5.25 -10.21 3.41
CA SER A 240 6.55 -10.48 4.04
C SER A 240 7.34 -9.19 4.23
N ILE A 241 8.40 -9.22 5.05
CA ILE A 241 9.34 -8.08 5.19
C ILE A 241 9.94 -7.74 3.83
N ALA A 242 10.28 -8.75 3.02
CA ALA A 242 10.76 -8.59 1.66
C ALA A 242 9.75 -7.87 0.75
N ASP A 243 8.48 -8.29 0.76
CA ASP A 243 7.43 -7.63 -0.03
C ASP A 243 7.23 -6.16 0.39
N MET A 244 7.42 -5.85 1.68
CA MET A 244 7.39 -4.47 2.19
C MET A 244 8.60 -3.64 1.80
N LEU A 245 9.81 -4.20 1.82
CA LEU A 245 11.01 -3.54 1.31
C LEU A 245 10.86 -3.21 -0.18
N PHE A 246 10.47 -4.20 -1.00
CA PHE A 246 10.29 -3.97 -2.44
C PHE A 246 9.10 -3.05 -2.75
N ARG A 247 8.02 -3.05 -1.96
CA ARG A 247 6.93 -2.05 -2.10
C ARG A 247 7.44 -0.65 -1.80
N ALA A 248 8.18 -0.46 -0.70
CA ALA A 248 8.79 0.83 -0.35
C ALA A 248 9.72 1.33 -1.46
N LEU A 249 10.66 0.49 -1.92
CA LEU A 249 11.59 0.81 -3.01
C LEU A 249 10.87 1.21 -4.31
N ASN A 250 9.86 0.43 -4.73
CA ASN A 250 9.09 0.75 -5.94
C ASN A 250 8.28 2.05 -5.81
N ILE A 251 7.83 2.42 -4.61
CA ILE A 251 7.17 3.70 -4.38
C ILE A 251 8.19 4.85 -4.39
N VAL A 252 9.33 4.72 -3.71
CA VAL A 252 10.39 5.76 -3.66
C VAL A 252 10.95 6.05 -5.06
N PHE A 253 11.19 5.02 -5.86
CA PHE A 253 11.72 5.13 -7.23
C PHE A 253 10.63 5.10 -8.32
N SER A 254 9.37 5.37 -7.93
CA SER A 254 8.27 5.63 -8.85
C SER A 254 8.42 7.02 -9.47
N PRO A 255 8.16 7.20 -10.79
CA PRO A 255 8.21 8.51 -11.44
C PRO A 255 7.32 9.57 -10.79
N ARG A 256 6.26 9.16 -10.07
CA ARG A 256 5.32 10.09 -9.42
C ARG A 256 5.91 10.82 -8.21
N THR A 257 6.77 10.13 -7.45
CA THR A 257 7.14 10.53 -6.08
C THR A 257 8.04 11.76 -6.01
N PHE A 258 8.84 12.02 -7.06
CA PHE A 258 9.75 13.18 -7.15
C PHE A 258 9.55 13.97 -8.44
N GLY A 259 8.30 14.08 -8.92
CA GLY A 259 7.95 14.85 -10.11
C GLY A 259 8.68 14.42 -11.39
N GLY A 260 9.00 13.13 -11.52
CA GLY A 260 9.77 12.56 -12.63
C GLY A 260 11.29 12.82 -12.57
N THR A 261 11.79 13.57 -11.59
CA THR A 261 13.24 13.84 -11.48
C THR A 261 13.99 12.63 -10.96
N VAL A 262 14.85 12.05 -11.80
CA VAL A 262 15.76 10.97 -11.39
C VAL A 262 17.00 11.60 -10.76
N ILE A 263 17.37 11.14 -9.56
CA ILE A 263 18.48 11.66 -8.77
C ILE A 263 19.62 10.62 -8.78
N PRO A 264 20.69 10.82 -9.57
CA PRO A 264 21.64 9.74 -9.87
C PRO A 264 22.37 9.19 -8.66
N TRP A 265 22.83 10.06 -7.76
CA TRP A 265 23.49 9.62 -6.52
C TRP A 265 22.55 8.79 -5.64
N ARG A 266 21.25 9.06 -5.64
CA ARG A 266 20.29 8.30 -4.83
C ARG A 266 20.09 6.90 -5.42
N SER A 267 19.86 6.81 -6.74
CA SER A 267 19.75 5.53 -7.44
C SER A 267 21.02 4.69 -7.29
N ALA A 268 22.20 5.31 -7.44
CA ALA A 268 23.50 4.68 -7.28
C ALA A 268 23.75 4.15 -5.85
N ALA A 269 23.47 4.95 -4.81
CA ALA A 269 23.63 4.53 -3.42
C ALA A 269 22.73 3.35 -3.07
N PHE A 270 21.44 3.43 -3.41
CA PHE A 270 20.49 2.34 -3.18
C PHE A 270 20.86 1.08 -3.96
N ALA A 271 21.24 1.19 -5.23
CA ALA A 271 21.70 0.04 -6.02
C ALA A 271 22.92 -0.63 -5.38
N LYS A 272 23.94 0.15 -5.00
CA LYS A 272 25.15 -0.37 -4.34
C LYS A 272 24.82 -1.09 -3.02
N ARG A 273 24.00 -0.48 -2.16
CA ARG A 273 23.64 -1.07 -0.85
C ARG A 273 22.72 -2.29 -0.99
N LEU A 274 21.82 -2.31 -1.98
CA LEU A 274 21.00 -3.49 -2.30
C LEU A 274 21.86 -4.65 -2.84
N LEU A 275 22.88 -4.36 -3.65
CA LEU A 275 23.83 -5.39 -4.09
C LEU A 275 24.59 -6.02 -2.92
N ILE A 276 25.10 -5.20 -1.99
CA ILE A 276 25.74 -5.67 -0.76
C ILE A 276 24.78 -6.57 0.05
N ALA A 277 23.54 -6.15 0.24
CA ALA A 277 22.53 -6.93 0.95
C ALA A 277 22.16 -8.25 0.24
N SER A 278 22.10 -8.23 -1.10
CA SER A 278 21.64 -9.37 -1.92
C SER A 278 22.56 -10.59 -1.91
N ILE A 279 23.82 -10.43 -1.48
CA ILE A 279 24.77 -11.53 -1.25
C ILE A 279 24.30 -12.44 -0.12
N ASN A 280 23.60 -11.89 0.88
CA ASN A 280 23.08 -12.64 2.05
C ASN A 280 21.65 -13.15 1.84
N TRP A 281 21.03 -12.89 0.68
CA TRP A 281 19.62 -13.17 0.42
C TRP A 281 19.38 -14.53 -0.29
N PRO A 282 18.19 -15.13 -0.10
CA PRO A 282 17.79 -16.29 -0.87
C PRO A 282 17.50 -15.92 -2.35
N PRO A 283 17.56 -16.88 -3.29
CA PRO A 283 17.67 -16.60 -4.73
C PRO A 283 16.50 -15.77 -5.27
N ASN A 284 15.28 -16.06 -4.80
CA ASN A 284 14.06 -15.34 -5.16
C ASN A 284 14.13 -13.82 -4.88
N LEU A 285 14.91 -13.40 -3.89
CA LEU A 285 15.08 -12.00 -3.51
C LEU A 285 16.28 -11.37 -4.19
N THR A 286 17.37 -12.12 -4.33
CA THR A 286 18.52 -11.69 -5.14
C THR A 286 18.08 -11.44 -6.58
N LEU A 287 17.20 -12.26 -7.15
CA LEU A 287 16.57 -12.00 -8.45
C LEU A 287 15.74 -10.71 -8.46
N ARG A 288 14.81 -10.51 -7.51
CA ARG A 288 14.02 -9.26 -7.41
C ARG A 288 14.89 -8.02 -7.19
N ALA A 289 16.01 -8.15 -6.49
CA ALA A 289 16.98 -7.08 -6.29
C ALA A 289 17.68 -6.74 -7.62
N LEU A 290 18.19 -7.74 -8.34
CA LEU A 290 18.84 -7.57 -9.64
C LEU A 290 17.88 -6.98 -10.68
N GLU A 291 16.62 -7.47 -10.75
CA GLU A 291 15.57 -6.91 -11.62
C GLU A 291 15.26 -5.44 -11.28
N PHE A 292 15.19 -5.09 -9.98
CA PHE A 292 14.97 -3.71 -9.55
C PHE A 292 16.16 -2.81 -9.91
N ILE A 293 17.39 -3.29 -9.78
CA ILE A 293 18.60 -2.55 -10.14
C ILE A 293 18.73 -2.41 -11.66
N GLU A 294 18.41 -3.45 -12.44
CA GLU A 294 18.32 -3.41 -13.91
C GLU A 294 17.33 -2.31 -14.34
N ALA A 295 16.18 -2.20 -13.67
CA ALA A 295 15.20 -1.13 -13.89
C ALA A 295 15.64 0.26 -13.35
N LEU A 296 16.65 0.36 -12.48
CA LEU A 296 17.26 1.65 -12.10
C LEU A 296 18.32 2.09 -13.11
N VAL A 297 19.20 1.19 -13.55
CA VAL A 297 20.21 1.47 -14.58
C VAL A 297 19.53 1.89 -15.88
N ALA A 298 18.51 1.16 -16.33
CA ALA A 298 17.75 1.50 -17.54
C ALA A 298 16.98 2.85 -17.46
N LYS A 299 16.81 3.42 -16.27
CA LYS A 299 16.24 4.77 -16.07
C LYS A 299 17.29 5.88 -16.00
N ASP A 300 18.53 5.55 -15.66
CA ASP A 300 19.60 6.52 -15.42
C ASP A 300 20.95 5.98 -15.93
N PRO A 301 21.35 6.34 -17.16
CA PRO A 301 22.58 5.84 -17.76
C PRO A 301 23.84 6.26 -16.98
N LYS A 302 23.77 7.23 -16.04
CA LYS A 302 24.91 7.56 -15.18
C LYS A 302 25.29 6.42 -14.23
N LEU A 303 24.37 5.47 -13.97
CA LEU A 303 24.68 4.28 -13.18
C LEU A 303 25.53 3.26 -13.95
N GLU A 304 25.63 3.34 -15.29
CA GLU A 304 26.47 2.45 -16.09
C GLU A 304 27.97 2.61 -15.74
N ALA A 305 28.38 3.81 -15.29
CA ALA A 305 29.73 4.04 -14.77
C ALA A 305 30.09 3.12 -13.58
N LEU A 306 29.09 2.61 -12.85
CA LEU A 306 29.28 1.68 -11.72
C LEU A 306 29.44 0.21 -12.20
N LEU A 307 29.03 -0.09 -13.43
CA LEU A 307 29.26 -1.38 -14.09
C LEU A 307 30.66 -1.45 -14.73
N SER A 308 31.22 -0.30 -15.14
CA SER A 308 32.60 -0.18 -15.61
C SER A 308 33.61 -0.26 -14.45
N THR A 309 34.74 -0.91 -14.71
CA THR A 309 35.92 -0.89 -13.82
C THR A 309 36.99 0.11 -14.25
N GLU A 310 36.87 0.63 -15.48
CA GLU A 310 37.85 1.49 -16.14
C GLU A 310 37.54 2.97 -15.92
N ASP A 311 36.26 3.36 -16.02
CA ASP A 311 35.80 4.75 -15.86
C ASP A 311 35.64 5.17 -14.38
N ARG A 312 36.77 5.20 -13.67
CA ARG A 312 36.81 5.70 -12.29
C ARG A 312 36.65 7.21 -12.24
N SER A 313 35.43 7.66 -12.00
CA SER A 313 35.16 9.01 -11.53
C SER A 313 35.95 9.27 -10.24
N ALA A 314 36.72 10.36 -10.20
CA ALA A 314 37.59 10.72 -9.06
C ALA A 314 36.82 11.29 -7.85
N ASP A 315 35.63 10.75 -7.56
CA ASP A 315 34.62 11.30 -6.63
C ASP A 315 34.81 10.83 -5.17
N GLY A 316 36.05 10.43 -4.83
CA GLY A 316 36.44 9.92 -3.53
C GLY A 316 36.18 8.41 -3.34
N VAL A 317 36.01 8.00 -2.09
CA VAL A 317 35.83 6.59 -1.67
C VAL A 317 34.41 6.41 -1.13
N TYR A 318 33.74 5.32 -1.54
CA TYR A 318 32.43 4.92 -1.03
C TYR A 318 32.48 4.59 0.47
N LEU A 319 31.51 5.08 1.24
CA LEU A 319 31.42 4.96 2.69
C LEU A 319 30.17 4.12 3.07
N PRO A 320 30.28 2.77 3.10
CA PRO A 320 29.13 1.89 3.32
C PRO A 320 28.45 2.09 4.68
N GLN A 321 29.19 2.57 5.68
CA GLN A 321 28.74 2.81 7.06
C GLN A 321 27.93 4.10 7.24
N ILE A 322 27.78 4.93 6.21
CA ILE A 322 27.00 6.18 6.29
C ILE A 322 25.58 5.91 5.80
N ASP A 323 24.60 6.18 6.67
CA ASP A 323 23.17 5.98 6.40
C ASP A 323 22.46 7.16 5.73
N ASP A 324 23.23 8.17 5.32
CA ASP A 324 22.79 9.18 4.36
C ASP A 324 23.27 8.78 2.95
N PRO A 325 22.35 8.47 2.00
CA PRO A 325 22.72 8.13 0.64
C PRO A 325 23.45 9.26 -0.11
N GLN A 326 23.22 10.54 0.25
CA GLN A 326 23.90 11.69 -0.35
C GLN A 326 25.38 11.77 0.08
N LEU A 327 25.68 11.41 1.33
CA LEU A 327 27.03 11.45 1.89
C LEU A 327 27.82 10.15 1.67
N SER A 328 27.15 9.06 1.25
CA SER A 328 27.77 7.75 1.04
C SER A 328 28.80 7.68 -0.10
N ARG A 329 28.84 8.66 -1.02
CA ARG A 329 29.72 8.73 -2.22
C ARG A 329 29.64 7.49 -3.12
N PRO A 330 28.46 7.20 -3.71
CA PRO A 330 28.24 5.95 -4.42
C PRO A 330 28.99 5.81 -5.75
N PHE A 331 29.42 6.93 -6.37
CA PHE A 331 30.26 6.90 -7.57
C PHE A 331 31.76 6.70 -7.26
N GLY A 332 32.15 6.65 -5.98
CA GLY A 332 33.50 6.27 -5.53
C GLY A 332 33.74 4.76 -5.47
N THR A 333 32.96 3.94 -6.19
CA THR A 333 33.06 2.47 -6.23
C THR A 333 32.41 1.90 -7.49
N SER A 334 32.61 0.60 -7.75
CA SER A 334 31.93 -0.17 -8.80
C SER A 334 31.07 -1.28 -8.17
N PHE A 335 30.18 -1.91 -8.94
CA PHE A 335 29.31 -3.01 -8.52
C PHE A 335 30.03 -4.37 -8.45
N PHE A 336 31.11 -4.45 -7.67
CA PHE A 336 31.92 -5.67 -7.47
C PHE A 336 31.12 -6.89 -7.00
N GLU A 337 30.00 -6.67 -6.31
CA GLU A 337 29.09 -7.72 -5.85
C GLU A 337 28.50 -8.53 -7.02
N LEU A 338 28.33 -7.92 -8.20
CA LEU A 338 27.87 -8.63 -9.41
C LEU A 338 28.84 -9.71 -9.84
N LEU A 339 30.15 -9.52 -9.68
CA LEU A 339 31.16 -10.53 -10.01
C LEU A 339 31.02 -11.76 -9.10
N LEU A 340 30.82 -11.52 -7.80
CA LEU A 340 30.58 -12.58 -6.81
C LEU A 340 29.30 -13.35 -7.13
N LEU A 341 28.20 -12.64 -7.42
CA LEU A 341 26.93 -13.25 -7.79
C LEU A 341 27.01 -14.03 -9.12
N GLN A 342 27.75 -13.52 -10.11
CA GLN A 342 27.97 -14.17 -11.40
C GLN A 342 28.80 -15.46 -11.29
N GLN A 343 29.85 -15.47 -10.46
CA GLN A 343 30.82 -16.57 -10.42
C GLN A 343 30.51 -17.62 -9.34
N HIS A 344 30.01 -17.19 -8.18
CA HIS A 344 29.96 -18.03 -6.97
C HIS A 344 28.55 -18.29 -6.42
N HIS A 345 27.51 -17.62 -6.91
CA HIS A 345 26.15 -17.92 -6.47
C HIS A 345 25.71 -19.32 -6.93
N TYR A 346 25.04 -20.09 -6.06
CA TYR A 346 24.69 -21.49 -6.31
C TYR A 346 23.56 -21.67 -7.33
N ASP A 347 22.53 -20.81 -7.29
CA ASP A 347 21.44 -20.80 -8.27
C ASP A 347 21.89 -20.27 -9.64
N SER A 348 21.48 -20.92 -10.74
CA SER A 348 21.85 -20.53 -12.10
C SER A 348 21.11 -19.30 -12.61
N GLY A 349 19.84 -19.11 -12.24
CA GLY A 349 19.06 -17.94 -12.65
C GLY A 349 19.65 -16.65 -12.09
N VAL A 350 20.13 -16.66 -10.85
CA VAL A 350 20.86 -15.52 -10.26
C VAL A 350 22.15 -15.23 -11.01
N ARG A 351 22.95 -16.26 -11.38
CA ARG A 351 24.17 -16.06 -12.19
C ARG A 351 23.87 -15.44 -13.55
N GLU A 352 22.81 -15.89 -14.22
CA GLU A 352 22.36 -15.37 -15.51
C GLU A 352 21.83 -13.92 -15.40
N ALA A 353 21.07 -13.61 -14.36
CA ALA A 353 20.58 -12.24 -14.10
C ALA A 353 21.74 -11.28 -13.80
N ALA A 354 22.72 -11.68 -12.98
CA ALA A 354 23.92 -10.88 -12.71
C ALA A 354 24.76 -10.66 -13.99
N GLN A 355 24.88 -11.67 -14.86
CA GLN A 355 25.53 -11.55 -16.17
C GLN A 355 24.79 -10.62 -17.13
N ARG A 356 23.45 -10.60 -17.10
CA ARG A 356 22.65 -9.68 -17.91
C ARG A 356 22.92 -8.24 -17.50
N LEU A 357 22.82 -7.98 -16.20
CA LEU A 357 23.04 -6.64 -15.62
C LEU A 357 24.46 -6.12 -15.86
N SER A 358 25.49 -6.97 -15.76
CA SER A 358 26.87 -6.57 -16.07
C SER A 358 27.12 -6.26 -17.56
N ARG A 359 26.25 -6.72 -18.46
CA ARG A 359 26.31 -6.49 -19.91
C ARG A 359 25.41 -5.36 -20.41
N CYS A 360 24.66 -4.69 -19.52
CA CYS A 360 23.82 -3.55 -19.90
C CYS A 360 24.60 -2.32 -20.43
N THR A 361 25.93 -2.33 -20.37
CA THR A 361 26.84 -1.24 -20.76
C THR A 361 26.99 -0.98 -22.27
N ASN A 362 26.15 -1.59 -23.13
CA ASN A 362 26.15 -1.34 -24.58
C ASN A 362 24.75 -1.55 -25.19
N SER A 363 24.04 -0.47 -25.52
CA SER A 363 22.89 -0.44 -26.45
C SER A 363 22.72 0.94 -27.07
#